data_AF-A0A519RWG8-F1
#
_entry.id   AF-A0A519RWG8-F1
#
_cell.length_a   1.000
_cell.length_b   1.000
_cell.length_c   1.000
_cell.angle_alpha   90.00
_cell.angle_beta   90.00
_cell.angle_gamma   90.00
#
_symmetry.space_group_name_H-M   'P 1'
#
loop_
_entity.id
_entity.type
_entity.pdbx_description
1 polymer ?
#
loop_
_entity_poly.entity_id
_entity_poly.type
_entity_poly.pdbx_seq_one_letter_code
_entity_poly.pdbx_strand_id
1 'polypeptide(L)'
;GNKFELRAVGSSANSSAPMTILNAIMAEQLVKFKAEVDKLIKKGDKKDIALLTVIKKYIKESKSIRFEGNGYSQEWEDEAATRGLSNIKTTPKALDAYLTEKSAGLFETTGIYSKREIHARHEIMLENFYKKLQIEARVMGEVANTAIIPAAIAYQNSLIENVKGLKELGVESKSSLDIVKKLSEHLDIVKTNIDAMLEERKVTNKIEDTREKAIAYDEKVKSYFDTIRYHADKLEQIVDDSVWPLPKFRELLFMK
;
A
#
# COMPACT_ATOMS: atom_id res chain seq x y z
N GLY A 1 8.99 -23.85 -17.53
CA GLY A 1 9.72 -22.61 -17.90
C GLY A 1 11.17 -22.74 -17.47
N ASN A 2 12.09 -22.09 -18.18
CA ASN A 2 13.53 -22.11 -17.90
C ASN A 2 14.00 -20.93 -17.02
N LYS A 3 13.08 -20.23 -16.34
CA LYS A 3 13.34 -19.03 -15.53
C LYS A 3 12.36 -18.91 -14.36
N PHE A 4 12.73 -18.13 -13.36
CA PHE A 4 11.85 -17.66 -12.29
C PHE A 4 11.35 -16.23 -12.61
N GLU A 5 10.17 -15.90 -12.10
CA GLU A 5 9.56 -14.58 -12.25
C GLU A 5 9.10 -14.08 -10.87
N LEU A 6 9.66 -12.94 -10.43
CA LEU A 6 9.22 -12.27 -9.20
C LEU A 6 8.22 -11.17 -9.56
N ARG A 7 6.94 -11.40 -9.25
CA ARG A 7 5.84 -10.45 -9.57
C ARG A 7 5.52 -9.45 -8.46
N ALA A 8 6.16 -9.58 -7.29
CA ALA A 8 5.92 -8.70 -6.14
C ALA A 8 6.49 -7.27 -6.31
N VAL A 9 7.25 -7.00 -7.37
CA VAL A 9 7.93 -5.72 -7.58
C VAL A 9 6.93 -4.70 -8.15
N GLY A 10 6.77 -3.57 -7.46
CA GLY A 10 5.92 -2.47 -7.93
C GLY A 10 6.46 -1.81 -9.21
N SER A 11 5.59 -1.33 -10.08
CA SER A 11 5.95 -0.78 -11.41
C SER A 11 6.88 0.43 -11.36
N SER A 12 6.83 1.24 -10.30
CA SER A 12 7.70 2.40 -10.10
C SER A 12 9.00 2.06 -9.34
N ALA A 13 9.19 0.81 -8.91
CA ALA A 13 10.36 0.43 -8.12
C ALA A 13 11.58 0.22 -9.02
N ASN A 14 12.75 0.63 -8.53
CA ASN A 14 14.01 0.31 -9.21
C ASN A 14 14.29 -1.19 -9.05
N SER A 15 14.51 -1.88 -10.17
CA SER A 15 14.78 -3.33 -10.21
C SER A 15 16.05 -3.72 -9.45
N SER A 16 17.00 -2.80 -9.27
CA SER A 16 18.23 -3.07 -8.51
C SER A 16 17.95 -3.51 -7.07
N ALA A 17 16.96 -2.92 -6.39
CA ALA A 17 16.66 -3.24 -4.99
C ALA A 17 16.24 -4.71 -4.78
N PRO A 18 15.20 -5.24 -5.46
CA PRO A 18 14.83 -6.66 -5.34
C PRO A 18 15.91 -7.59 -5.91
N MET A 19 16.64 -7.18 -6.96
CA MET A 19 17.73 -7.99 -7.52
C MET A 19 18.90 -8.15 -6.54
N THR A 20 19.30 -7.08 -5.85
CA THR A 20 20.34 -7.16 -4.81
C THR A 20 19.95 -8.16 -3.73
N ILE A 21 18.70 -8.10 -3.24
CA ILE A 21 18.22 -9.02 -2.19
C ILE A 21 18.16 -10.46 -2.71
N LEU A 22 17.55 -10.71 -3.87
CA LEU A 22 17.42 -12.05 -4.42
C LEU A 22 18.78 -12.69 -4.72
N ASN A 23 19.70 -11.93 -5.32
CA ASN A 23 21.03 -12.42 -5.63
C ASN A 23 21.84 -12.68 -4.35
N ALA A 24 21.69 -11.85 -3.31
CA ALA A 24 22.30 -12.09 -2.00
C ALA A 24 21.81 -13.40 -1.38
N ILE A 25 20.48 -13.62 -1.35
CA ILE A 25 19.86 -14.84 -0.81
C ILE A 25 20.37 -16.06 -1.57
N MET A 26 20.40 -16.00 -2.91
CA MET A 26 20.87 -17.11 -3.73
C MET A 26 22.35 -17.39 -3.51
N ALA A 27 23.20 -16.36 -3.43
CA ALA A 27 24.62 -16.50 -3.17
C ALA A 27 24.88 -17.19 -1.82
N GLU A 28 24.22 -16.73 -0.75
CA GLU A 28 24.34 -17.32 0.57
C GLU A 28 23.89 -18.79 0.58
N GLN A 29 22.76 -19.09 -0.08
CA GLN A 29 22.24 -20.45 -0.17
C GLN A 29 23.16 -21.40 -0.96
N LEU A 30 23.82 -20.92 -2.02
CA LEU A 30 24.80 -21.71 -2.78
C LEU A 30 26.06 -22.00 -1.97
N VAL A 31 26.54 -21.04 -1.17
CA VAL A 31 27.67 -21.24 -0.25
C VAL A 31 27.31 -22.29 0.81
N LYS A 32 26.13 -22.18 1.42
CA LYS A 32 25.61 -23.18 2.39
C LYS A 32 25.50 -24.57 1.76
N PHE A 33 24.91 -24.66 0.57
CA PHE A 33 24.80 -25.92 -0.18
C PHE A 33 26.17 -26.56 -0.40
N LYS A 34 27.15 -25.80 -0.89
CA LYS A 34 28.52 -26.29 -1.11
C LYS A 34 29.14 -26.83 0.18
N ALA A 35 29.04 -26.08 1.28
CA ALA A 35 29.60 -26.49 2.57
C ALA A 35 28.97 -27.79 3.10
N GLU A 36 27.66 -27.97 2.96
CA GLU A 36 26.96 -29.19 3.34
C GLU A 36 27.39 -30.41 2.50
N VAL A 37 27.52 -30.23 1.19
CA VAL A 37 27.99 -31.29 0.27
C VAL A 37 29.43 -31.65 0.56
N ASP A 38 30.32 -30.67 0.72
CA ASP A 38 31.75 -30.91 1.00
C ASP A 38 31.94 -31.63 2.34
N LYS A 39 31.06 -31.40 3.33
CA LYS A 39 31.08 -32.12 4.61
C LYS A 39 30.77 -33.61 4.45
N LEU A 40 29.85 -33.99 3.56
CA LEU A 40 29.53 -35.39 3.28
C LEU A 40 30.66 -36.07 2.50
N ILE A 41 31.24 -35.37 1.51
CA ILE A 41 32.39 -35.87 0.75
C ILE A 41 33.58 -36.16 1.69
N LYS A 42 33.88 -35.25 2.63
CA LYS A 42 34.93 -35.45 3.64
C LYS A 42 34.69 -36.64 4.56
N LYS A 43 33.43 -37.09 4.72
CA LYS A 43 33.07 -38.29 5.48
C LYS A 43 33.21 -39.59 4.67
N GLY A 44 33.52 -39.50 3.38
CA GLY A 44 33.73 -40.65 2.49
C GLY A 44 32.62 -40.90 1.48
N ASP A 45 31.57 -40.07 1.45
CA ASP A 45 30.50 -40.21 0.45
C ASP A 45 30.99 -39.85 -0.95
N LYS A 46 30.55 -40.60 -1.98
CA LYS A 46 30.75 -40.21 -3.38
C LYS A 46 30.02 -38.89 -3.65
N LYS A 47 30.60 -38.02 -4.48
CA LYS A 47 30.06 -36.71 -4.85
C LYS A 47 28.57 -36.74 -5.22
N ASP A 48 28.16 -37.66 -6.10
CA ASP A 48 26.77 -37.73 -6.56
C ASP A 48 25.79 -38.13 -5.45
N ILE A 49 26.24 -39.00 -4.53
CA ILE A 49 25.45 -39.42 -3.36
C ILE A 49 25.29 -38.24 -2.39
N ALA A 50 26.37 -37.50 -2.14
CA ALA A 50 26.35 -36.30 -1.31
C ALA A 50 25.40 -35.23 -1.87
N LEU A 51 25.48 -34.95 -3.19
CA LEU A 51 24.60 -34.00 -3.88
C LEU A 51 23.12 -34.41 -3.75
N LEU A 52 22.79 -35.66 -4.09
CA LEU A 52 21.41 -36.15 -4.00
C LEU A 52 20.87 -36.10 -2.57
N THR A 53 21.72 -36.33 -1.57
CA THR A 53 21.35 -36.29 -0.15
C THR A 53 20.96 -34.88 0.28
N VAL A 54 21.78 -33.87 -0.04
CA VAL A 54 21.50 -32.47 0.31
C VAL A 54 20.30 -31.93 -0.49
N ILE A 55 20.17 -32.28 -1.77
CA ILE A 55 19.00 -31.88 -2.58
C ILE A 55 17.70 -32.46 -1.99
N LYS A 56 17.68 -33.75 -1.63
CA LYS A 56 16.50 -34.37 -1.00
C LYS A 56 16.13 -33.70 0.32
N LYS A 57 17.13 -33.31 1.12
CA LYS A 57 16.92 -32.53 2.35
C LYS A 57 16.24 -31.19 2.03
N TYR A 58 16.76 -30.41 1.09
CA TYR A 58 16.21 -29.09 0.75
C TYR A 58 14.81 -29.17 0.13
N ILE A 59 14.49 -30.22 -0.65
CA ILE A 59 13.13 -30.44 -1.17
C ILE A 59 12.12 -30.60 -0.01
N LYS A 60 12.51 -31.29 1.06
CA LYS A 60 11.66 -31.47 2.24
C LYS A 60 11.53 -30.16 3.03
N GLU A 61 12.65 -29.48 3.28
CA GLU A 61 12.69 -28.24 4.06
C GLU A 61 11.94 -27.08 3.38
N SER A 62 11.99 -27.00 2.05
CA SER A 62 11.29 -25.97 1.26
C SER A 62 9.81 -26.29 0.99
N LYS A 63 9.24 -27.36 1.56
CA LYS A 63 7.87 -27.77 1.24
C LYS A 63 6.83 -26.70 1.62
N SER A 64 7.05 -25.98 2.72
CA SER A 64 6.10 -24.96 3.23
C SER A 64 5.90 -23.78 2.27
N ILE A 65 6.96 -23.33 1.58
CA ILE A 65 6.90 -22.15 0.68
C ILE A 65 6.30 -22.46 -0.70
N ARG A 66 6.10 -23.73 -1.04
CA ARG A 66 5.58 -24.15 -2.35
C ARG A 66 4.06 -24.20 -2.32
N PHE A 67 3.42 -23.43 -3.21
CA PHE A 67 1.98 -23.37 -3.36
C PHE A 67 1.62 -23.22 -4.85
N GLU A 68 0.59 -23.94 -5.29
CA GLU A 68 0.16 -24.01 -6.70
C GLU A 68 -1.32 -23.61 -6.88
N GLY A 69 -1.98 -23.19 -5.79
CA GLY A 69 -3.41 -22.83 -5.79
C GLY A 69 -3.67 -21.34 -6.03
N ASN A 70 -4.87 -20.91 -5.67
CA ASN A 70 -5.27 -19.51 -5.75
C ASN A 70 -4.58 -18.67 -4.65
N GLY A 71 -3.60 -17.84 -5.04
CA GLY A 71 -2.86 -17.00 -4.10
C GLY A 71 -3.63 -15.83 -3.50
N TYR A 72 -4.89 -15.60 -3.90
CA TYR A 72 -5.72 -14.48 -3.43
C TYR A 72 -6.87 -14.92 -2.49
N SER A 73 -7.06 -16.22 -2.26
CA SER A 73 -8.16 -16.69 -1.42
C SER A 73 -7.85 -16.52 0.08
N GLN A 74 -8.89 -16.32 0.88
CA GLN A 74 -8.77 -16.36 2.35
C GLN A 74 -8.23 -17.71 2.83
N GLU A 75 -8.62 -18.79 2.14
CA GLU A 75 -8.12 -20.15 2.40
C GLU A 75 -6.58 -20.21 2.33
N TRP A 76 -5.97 -19.53 1.36
CA TRP A 76 -4.52 -19.45 1.27
C TRP A 76 -3.91 -18.60 2.37
N GLU A 77 -4.55 -17.49 2.76
CA GLU A 77 -4.07 -16.67 3.89
C GLU A 77 -4.02 -17.49 5.19
N ASP A 78 -5.09 -18.24 5.48
CA ASP A 78 -5.18 -19.10 6.67
C ASP A 78 -4.16 -20.25 6.58
N GLU A 79 -4.08 -20.93 5.43
CA GLU A 79 -3.12 -22.01 5.21
C GLU A 79 -1.67 -21.53 5.33
N ALA A 80 -1.33 -20.39 4.71
CA ALA A 80 0.00 -19.79 4.77
C ALA A 80 0.41 -19.47 6.23
N ALA A 81 -0.53 -18.97 7.04
CA ALA A 81 -0.30 -18.73 8.46
C ALA A 81 0.01 -20.02 9.21
N THR A 82 -0.74 -21.12 8.98
CA THR A 82 -0.44 -22.43 9.59
C THR A 82 0.92 -22.99 9.18
N ARG A 83 1.39 -22.65 7.97
CA ARG A 83 2.72 -22.98 7.44
C ARG A 83 3.85 -22.09 7.99
N GLY A 84 3.52 -21.08 8.80
CA GLY A 84 4.47 -20.12 9.35
C GLY A 84 4.98 -19.09 8.32
N LEU A 85 4.24 -18.88 7.22
CA LEU A 85 4.58 -17.88 6.22
C LEU A 85 4.09 -16.50 6.67
N SER A 86 4.99 -15.52 6.64
CA SER A 86 4.69 -14.14 7.05
C SER A 86 3.74 -13.44 6.07
N ASN A 87 2.70 -12.79 6.59
CA ASN A 87 1.82 -11.89 5.84
C ASN A 87 1.80 -10.50 6.49
N ILE A 88 2.67 -9.59 6.03
CA ILE A 88 2.77 -8.23 6.58
C ILE A 88 2.10 -7.28 5.60
N LYS A 89 0.91 -6.78 5.96
CA LYS A 89 0.03 -6.01 5.05
C LYS A 89 0.43 -4.54 4.92
N THR A 90 1.19 -4.00 5.86
CA THR A 90 1.52 -2.57 5.89
C THR A 90 2.99 -2.31 5.63
N THR A 91 3.29 -1.26 4.86
CA THR A 91 4.66 -0.94 4.44
C THR A 91 5.60 -0.65 5.62
N PRO A 92 5.24 0.21 6.61
CA PRO A 92 6.15 0.50 7.72
C PRO A 92 6.58 -0.75 8.48
N LYS A 93 5.64 -1.66 8.75
CA LYS A 93 5.92 -2.93 9.46
C LYS A 93 6.68 -3.92 8.56
N ALA A 94 6.42 -3.93 7.26
CA ALA A 94 7.14 -4.80 6.33
C ALA A 94 8.61 -4.40 6.17
N LEU A 95 8.92 -3.10 6.30
CA LEU A 95 10.28 -2.59 6.24
C LEU A 95 11.15 -3.07 7.41
N ASP A 96 10.55 -3.40 8.57
CA ASP A 96 11.28 -3.99 9.71
C ASP A 96 11.99 -5.30 9.35
N ALA A 97 11.58 -5.98 8.27
CA ALA A 97 12.26 -7.17 7.76
C ALA A 97 13.76 -6.91 7.47
N TYR A 98 14.14 -5.69 7.11
CA TYR A 98 15.55 -5.28 6.94
C TYR A 98 16.34 -5.39 8.24
N LEU A 99 15.70 -5.09 9.38
CA LEU A 99 16.35 -5.03 10.69
C LEU A 99 16.41 -6.39 11.40
N THR A 100 15.81 -7.43 10.82
CA THR A 100 15.88 -8.77 11.41
C THR A 100 17.31 -9.30 11.40
N GLU A 101 17.68 -10.07 12.43
CA GLU A 101 19.00 -10.70 12.53
C GLU A 101 19.32 -11.58 11.32
N LYS A 102 18.29 -12.22 10.72
CA LYS A 102 18.43 -13.00 9.49
C LYS A 102 18.87 -12.12 8.31
N SER A 103 18.25 -10.97 8.12
CA SER A 103 18.61 -10.03 7.05
C SER A 103 19.97 -9.40 7.31
N ALA A 104 20.26 -9.00 8.55
CA ALA A 104 21.56 -8.46 8.93
C ALA A 104 22.69 -9.46 8.65
N GLY A 105 22.53 -10.71 9.10
CA GLY A 105 23.50 -11.77 8.87
C GLY A 105 23.71 -12.10 7.38
N LEU A 106 22.64 -12.09 6.59
CA LEU A 106 22.73 -12.27 5.13
C LEU A 106 23.62 -11.19 4.49
N PHE A 107 23.35 -9.92 4.78
CA PHE A 107 24.08 -8.81 4.17
C PHE A 107 25.53 -8.71 4.65
N GLU A 108 25.80 -9.04 5.92
CA GLU A 108 27.14 -9.08 6.48
C GLU A 108 27.97 -10.21 5.86
N THR A 109 27.41 -11.43 5.80
CA THR A 109 28.10 -12.60 5.23
C THR A 109 28.39 -12.44 3.74
N THR A 110 27.50 -11.75 3.01
CA THR A 110 27.68 -11.46 1.58
C THR A 110 28.52 -10.21 1.31
N GLY A 111 28.88 -9.43 2.34
CA GLY A 111 29.65 -8.20 2.20
C GLY A 111 28.91 -7.08 1.46
N ILE A 112 27.58 -7.11 1.41
CA ILE A 112 26.76 -6.16 0.64
C ILE A 112 26.46 -4.90 1.46
N TYR A 113 26.01 -5.07 2.71
CA TYR A 113 25.74 -3.96 3.62
C TYR A 113 26.24 -4.28 5.02
N SER A 114 26.76 -3.25 5.69
CA SER A 114 26.97 -3.23 7.13
C SER A 114 25.66 -3.00 7.89
N LYS A 115 25.63 -3.36 9.18
CA LYS A 115 24.49 -3.09 10.07
C LYS A 115 24.06 -1.62 10.03
N ARG A 116 25.02 -0.69 10.07
CA ARG A 116 24.74 0.76 9.98
C ARG A 116 24.04 1.16 8.69
N GLU A 117 24.46 0.60 7.55
CA GLU A 117 23.84 0.90 6.25
C GLU A 117 22.43 0.35 6.14
N ILE A 118 22.16 -0.83 6.71
CA ILE A 118 20.82 -1.43 6.76
C ILE A 118 19.88 -0.54 7.57
N HIS A 119 20.31 -0.07 8.75
CA HIS A 119 19.52 0.87 9.56
C HIS A 119 19.25 2.18 8.83
N ALA A 120 20.28 2.77 8.20
CA ALA A 120 20.09 4.00 7.42
C ALA A 120 19.12 3.81 6.25
N ARG A 121 19.20 2.68 5.53
CA ARG A 121 18.26 2.35 4.45
C ARG A 121 16.84 2.20 4.95
N HIS A 122 16.65 1.51 6.07
CA HIS A 122 15.34 1.34 6.71
C HIS A 122 14.72 2.70 7.04
N GLU A 123 15.50 3.59 7.66
CA GLU A 123 15.06 4.94 8.02
C GLU A 123 14.67 5.77 6.78
N ILE A 124 15.50 5.77 5.73
CA ILE A 124 15.20 6.47 4.46
C ILE A 124 13.92 5.93 3.81
N MET A 125 13.70 4.60 3.85
CA MET A 125 12.50 4.00 3.26
C MET A 125 11.23 4.37 4.04
N LEU A 126 11.28 4.37 5.37
CA LEU A 126 10.19 4.86 6.21
C LEU A 126 9.93 6.35 5.97
N GLU A 127 10.99 7.14 5.83
CA GLU A 127 10.90 8.57 5.56
C GLU A 127 10.20 8.87 4.24
N ASN A 128 10.63 8.19 3.17
CA ASN A 128 10.01 8.29 1.86
C ASN A 128 8.54 7.86 1.89
N PHE A 129 8.21 6.83 2.67
CA PHE A 129 6.83 6.36 2.81
C PHE A 129 5.94 7.41 3.46
N TYR A 130 6.29 7.90 4.66
CA TYR A 130 5.42 8.83 5.38
C TYR A 130 5.32 10.18 4.65
N LYS A 131 6.40 10.63 3.99
CA LYS A 131 6.39 11.87 3.20
C LYS A 131 5.44 11.79 2.01
N LYS A 132 5.34 10.64 1.34
CA LYS A 132 4.36 10.43 0.27
C LYS A 132 2.93 10.57 0.80
N LEU A 133 2.59 9.86 1.88
CA LEU A 133 1.27 9.98 2.51
C LEU A 133 0.98 11.40 3.01
N GLN A 134 1.99 12.11 3.50
CA GLN A 134 1.87 13.51 3.90
C GLN A 134 1.51 14.42 2.73
N ILE A 135 2.12 14.22 1.56
CA ILE A 135 1.81 14.96 0.34
C ILE A 135 0.41 14.61 -0.15
N GLU A 136 0.06 13.33 -0.20
CA GLU A 136 -1.27 12.86 -0.60
C GLU A 136 -2.38 13.46 0.28
N ALA A 137 -2.21 13.43 1.60
CA ALA A 137 -3.15 14.05 2.54
C ALA A 137 -3.28 15.56 2.31
N ARG A 138 -2.16 16.25 2.05
CA ARG A 138 -2.17 17.69 1.77
C ARG A 138 -2.92 18.01 0.47
N VAL A 139 -2.60 17.31 -0.61
CA VAL A 139 -3.23 17.52 -1.91
C VAL A 139 -4.71 17.17 -1.85
N MET A 140 -5.09 16.07 -1.18
CA MET A 140 -6.48 15.70 -0.97
C MET A 140 -7.25 16.80 -0.23
N GLY A 141 -6.71 17.32 0.87
CA GLY A 141 -7.34 18.43 1.60
C GLY A 141 -7.41 19.71 0.79
N GLU A 142 -6.39 20.03 -0.02
CA GLU A 142 -6.38 21.20 -0.89
C GLU A 142 -7.43 21.09 -1.99
N VAL A 143 -7.38 20.04 -2.81
CA VAL A 143 -8.33 19.81 -3.92
C VAL A 143 -9.75 19.77 -3.43
N ALA A 144 -10.01 19.12 -2.29
CA ALA A 144 -11.35 19.04 -1.79
C ALA A 144 -11.89 20.38 -1.28
N ASN A 145 -11.09 21.18 -0.56
CA ASN A 145 -11.53 22.50 -0.08
C ASN A 145 -11.62 23.57 -1.18
N THR A 146 -10.76 23.51 -2.20
CA THR A 146 -10.66 24.58 -3.21
C THR A 146 -11.42 24.29 -4.50
N ALA A 147 -11.65 23.00 -4.83
CA ALA A 147 -12.34 22.61 -6.06
C ALA A 147 -13.66 21.89 -5.77
N ILE A 148 -13.62 20.74 -5.09
CA ILE A 148 -14.79 19.85 -4.95
C ILE A 148 -15.90 20.49 -4.12
N ILE A 149 -15.59 20.98 -2.92
CA ILE A 149 -16.59 21.58 -2.01
C ILE A 149 -17.24 22.82 -2.64
N PRO A 150 -16.49 23.79 -3.20
CA PRO A 150 -17.09 24.95 -3.86
C PRO A 150 -18.01 24.59 -5.03
N ALA A 151 -17.62 23.64 -5.88
CA ALA A 151 -18.44 23.18 -7.00
C ALA A 151 -19.75 22.54 -6.53
N ALA A 152 -19.67 21.69 -5.50
CA ALA A 152 -20.85 21.06 -4.91
C ALA A 152 -21.78 22.10 -4.24
N ILE A 153 -21.25 23.09 -3.53
CA ILE A 153 -22.05 24.18 -2.94
C ILE A 153 -22.72 25.02 -4.03
N ALA A 154 -22.00 25.35 -5.11
CA ALA A 154 -22.54 26.12 -6.22
C ALA A 154 -23.74 25.39 -6.87
N TYR A 155 -23.62 24.09 -7.09
CA TYR A 155 -24.72 23.26 -7.59
C TYR A 155 -25.84 23.08 -6.57
N GLN A 156 -25.53 22.99 -5.27
CA GLN A 156 -26.55 22.95 -4.22
C GLN A 156 -27.41 24.22 -4.23
N ASN A 157 -26.79 25.39 -4.42
CA ASN A 157 -27.51 26.67 -4.50
C ASN A 157 -28.48 26.70 -5.69
N SER A 158 -28.07 26.23 -6.87
CA SER A 158 -28.97 26.20 -8.05
C SER A 158 -30.15 25.26 -7.86
N LEU A 159 -29.94 24.11 -7.20
CA LEU A 159 -31.03 23.20 -6.82
C LEU A 159 -32.00 23.83 -5.82
N ILE A 160 -31.47 24.57 -4.83
CA ILE A 160 -32.31 25.27 -3.84
C ILE A 160 -33.18 26.34 -4.51
N GLU A 161 -32.62 27.11 -5.45
CA GLU A 161 -33.38 28.09 -6.24
C GLU A 161 -34.50 27.42 -7.04
N ASN A 162 -34.21 26.30 -7.71
CA ASN A 162 -35.21 25.51 -8.43
C ASN A 162 -36.34 25.02 -7.50
N VAL A 163 -36.00 24.47 -6.33
CA VAL A 163 -36.98 24.00 -5.34
C VAL A 163 -37.87 25.13 -4.83
N LYS A 164 -37.29 26.30 -4.55
CA LYS A 164 -38.06 27.49 -4.14
C LYS A 164 -39.04 27.92 -5.22
N GLY A 165 -38.58 28.04 -6.46
CA GLY A 165 -39.43 28.41 -7.60
C GLY A 165 -40.58 27.42 -7.82
N LEU A 166 -40.32 26.11 -7.74
CA LEU A 166 -41.39 25.10 -7.84
C LEU A 166 -42.42 25.25 -6.72
N LYS A 167 -41.96 25.49 -5.49
CA LYS A 167 -42.84 25.69 -4.33
C LYS A 167 -43.72 26.93 -4.47
N GLU A 168 -43.18 28.03 -5.00
CA GLU A 168 -43.94 29.26 -5.28
C GLU A 168 -45.04 29.05 -6.32
N LEU A 169 -44.82 28.13 -7.27
CA LEU A 169 -45.81 27.69 -8.25
C LEU A 169 -46.81 26.66 -7.69
N GLY A 170 -46.71 26.30 -6.41
CA GLY A 170 -47.54 25.28 -5.78
C GLY A 170 -47.18 23.83 -6.17
N VAL A 171 -45.99 23.61 -6.73
CA VAL A 171 -45.49 22.29 -7.14
C VAL A 171 -44.55 21.74 -6.08
N GLU A 172 -44.89 20.59 -5.49
CA GLU A 172 -44.02 19.89 -4.55
C GLU A 172 -43.03 18.96 -5.29
N SER A 173 -41.73 19.26 -5.24
CA SER A 173 -40.69 18.40 -5.83
C SER A 173 -39.93 17.61 -4.76
N LYS A 174 -40.40 16.40 -4.49
CA LYS A 174 -39.74 15.48 -3.55
C LYS A 174 -38.36 15.04 -4.02
N SER A 175 -38.21 14.78 -5.33
CA SER A 175 -36.92 14.37 -5.92
C SER A 175 -35.84 15.44 -5.78
N SER A 176 -36.14 16.70 -6.08
CA SER A 176 -35.19 17.80 -5.94
C SER A 176 -34.76 18.00 -4.48
N LEU A 177 -35.70 17.89 -3.54
CA LEU A 177 -35.40 17.96 -2.10
C LEU A 177 -34.50 16.82 -1.64
N ASP A 178 -34.72 15.60 -2.11
CA ASP A 178 -33.89 14.44 -1.74
C ASP A 178 -32.46 14.55 -2.30
N ILE A 179 -32.29 15.12 -3.50
CA ILE A 179 -30.96 15.40 -4.07
C ILE A 179 -30.21 16.42 -3.21
N VAL A 180 -30.86 17.53 -2.83
CA VAL A 180 -30.24 18.56 -1.97
C VAL A 180 -29.80 17.99 -0.62
N LYS A 181 -30.62 17.12 -0.01
CA LYS A 181 -30.29 16.45 1.26
C LYS A 181 -29.04 15.56 1.12
N LYS A 182 -29.00 14.70 0.09
CA LYS A 182 -27.86 13.80 -0.16
C LYS A 182 -26.57 14.58 -0.43
N LEU A 183 -26.67 15.66 -1.19
CA LEU A 183 -25.53 16.53 -1.48
C LEU A 183 -25.00 17.16 -0.19
N SER A 184 -25.88 17.68 0.67
CA SER A 184 -25.51 18.23 1.98
C SER A 184 -24.81 17.19 2.86
N GLU A 185 -25.38 15.99 2.95
CA GLU A 185 -24.80 14.89 3.75
C GLU A 185 -23.37 14.56 3.31
N HIS A 186 -23.15 14.40 2.00
CA HIS A 186 -21.83 14.09 1.48
C HIS A 186 -20.84 15.25 1.66
N LEU A 187 -21.28 16.50 1.45
CA LEU A 187 -20.48 17.69 1.72
C LEU A 187 -20.00 17.74 3.18
N ASP A 188 -20.92 17.52 4.13
CA ASP A 188 -20.63 17.58 5.56
C ASP A 188 -19.62 16.50 5.96
N ILE A 189 -19.78 15.28 5.43
CA ILE A 189 -18.84 14.17 5.70
C ILE A 189 -17.46 14.47 5.11
N VAL A 190 -17.39 14.94 3.86
CA VAL A 190 -16.12 15.31 3.21
C VAL A 190 -15.42 16.40 4.03
N LYS A 191 -16.11 17.49 4.36
CA LYS A 191 -15.53 18.61 5.09
C LYS A 191 -15.03 18.21 6.47
N THR A 192 -15.87 17.49 7.23
CA THR A 192 -15.53 17.03 8.59
C THR A 192 -14.31 16.10 8.57
N ASN A 193 -14.24 15.15 7.64
CA ASN A 193 -13.11 14.22 7.57
C ASN A 193 -11.82 14.89 7.10
N ILE A 194 -11.89 15.87 6.19
CA ILE A 194 -10.71 16.64 5.79
C ILE A 194 -10.15 17.41 6.97
N ASP A 195 -11.00 18.12 7.72
CA ASP A 195 -10.56 18.90 8.87
C ASP A 195 -9.95 17.99 9.94
N ALA A 196 -10.58 16.85 10.22
CA ALA A 196 -10.03 15.83 11.13
C ALA A 196 -8.69 15.27 10.64
N MET A 197 -8.58 14.92 9.36
CA MET A 197 -7.32 14.43 8.75
C MET A 197 -6.20 15.46 8.85
N LEU A 198 -6.50 16.74 8.62
CA LEU A 198 -5.51 17.82 8.71
C LEU A 198 -5.01 18.01 10.14
N GLU A 199 -5.88 17.89 11.15
CA GLU A 199 -5.48 17.90 12.56
C GLU A 199 -4.66 16.66 12.94
N GLU A 200 -5.11 15.46 12.55
CA GLU A 200 -4.35 14.22 12.82
C GLU A 200 -2.95 14.28 12.19
N ARG A 201 -2.83 14.85 10.99
CA ARG A 201 -1.54 15.09 10.33
C ARG A 201 -0.66 16.04 11.14
N LYS A 202 -1.23 17.13 11.71
CA LYS A 202 -0.48 18.06 12.57
C LYS A 202 0.04 17.38 13.83
N VAL A 203 -0.77 16.51 14.44
CA VAL A 203 -0.36 15.71 15.61
C VAL A 203 0.74 14.72 15.22
N THR A 204 0.52 13.94 14.16
CA THR A 204 1.46 12.93 13.66
C THR A 204 2.83 13.53 13.30
N ASN A 205 2.86 14.75 12.77
CA ASN A 205 4.13 15.43 12.43
C ASN A 205 5.03 15.72 13.64
N LYS A 206 4.48 15.74 14.87
CA LYS A 206 5.24 15.98 16.09
C LYS A 206 5.96 14.75 16.63
N ILE A 207 5.68 13.56 16.09
CA ILE A 207 6.38 12.34 16.47
C ILE A 207 7.86 12.48 16.06
N GLU A 208 8.80 12.18 16.94
CA GLU A 208 10.23 12.31 16.60
C GLU A 208 10.75 11.06 15.89
N ASP A 209 10.40 9.87 16.41
CA ASP A 209 10.82 8.60 15.83
C ASP A 209 10.22 8.38 14.43
N THR A 210 11.10 8.10 13.47
CA THR A 210 10.73 7.94 12.05
C THR A 210 9.80 6.75 11.82
N ARG A 211 10.00 5.65 12.55
CA ARG A 211 9.19 4.43 12.40
C ARG A 211 7.79 4.63 12.97
N GLU A 212 7.69 5.16 14.18
CA GLU A 212 6.40 5.46 14.82
C GLU A 212 5.63 6.52 14.02
N LYS A 213 6.33 7.51 13.46
CA LYS A 213 5.72 8.48 12.55
C LYS A 213 5.16 7.81 11.29
N ALA A 214 5.91 6.91 10.67
CA ALA A 214 5.46 6.19 9.48
C ALA A 214 4.25 5.29 9.76
N ILE A 215 4.23 4.61 10.91
CA ILE A 215 3.08 3.82 11.36
C ILE A 215 1.86 4.72 11.60
N ALA A 216 2.03 5.85 12.30
CA ALA A 216 0.94 6.78 12.55
C ALA A 216 0.35 7.37 11.25
N TYR A 217 1.20 7.64 10.25
CA TYR A 217 0.71 8.03 8.92
C TYR A 217 -0.11 6.93 8.24
N ASP A 218 0.35 5.67 8.29
CA ASP A 218 -0.35 4.54 7.67
C ASP A 218 -1.66 4.16 8.38
N GLU A 219 -1.69 4.23 9.71
CA GLU A 219 -2.83 3.75 10.51
C GLU A 219 -3.83 4.86 10.86
N LYS A 220 -3.37 6.10 11.05
CA LYS A 220 -4.23 7.21 11.49
C LYS A 220 -4.55 8.17 10.36
N VAL A 221 -3.55 8.73 9.69
CA VAL A 221 -3.78 9.74 8.63
C VAL A 221 -4.41 9.12 7.39
N LYS A 222 -3.89 7.98 6.92
CA LYS A 222 -4.41 7.30 5.74
C LYS A 222 -5.82 6.74 5.94
N SER A 223 -6.25 6.50 7.19
CA SER A 223 -7.59 5.99 7.49
C SER A 223 -8.73 6.89 6.99
N TYR A 224 -8.46 8.19 6.82
CA TYR A 224 -9.43 9.16 6.29
C TYR A 224 -9.58 9.13 4.77
N PHE A 225 -8.61 8.57 4.03
CA PHE A 225 -8.51 8.72 2.57
C PHE A 225 -9.70 8.09 1.86
N ASP A 226 -10.05 6.85 2.22
CA ASP A 226 -11.12 6.10 1.57
C ASP A 226 -12.49 6.74 1.84
N THR A 227 -12.74 7.22 3.06
CA THR A 227 -13.98 7.92 3.42
C THR A 227 -14.12 9.21 2.63
N ILE A 228 -13.09 10.06 2.61
CA ILE A 228 -13.11 11.32 1.86
C ILE A 228 -13.34 11.05 0.36
N ARG A 229 -12.57 10.10 -0.20
CA ARG A 229 -12.69 9.72 -1.60
C ARG A 229 -14.08 9.21 -1.94
N TYR A 230 -14.61 8.27 -1.14
CA TYR A 230 -15.93 7.69 -1.39
C TYR A 230 -17.03 8.76 -1.47
N HIS A 231 -17.03 9.71 -0.55
CA HIS A 231 -18.03 10.77 -0.55
C HIS A 231 -17.78 11.83 -1.65
N ALA A 232 -16.52 12.10 -2.01
CA ALA A 232 -16.20 12.91 -3.18
C ALA A 232 -16.70 12.25 -4.49
N ASP A 233 -16.50 10.93 -4.64
CA ASP A 233 -16.98 10.15 -5.79
C ASP A 233 -18.52 10.15 -5.85
N LYS A 234 -19.22 10.19 -4.70
CA LYS A 234 -20.67 10.37 -4.66
C LYS A 234 -21.10 11.78 -5.06
N LEU A 235 -20.36 12.81 -4.68
CA LEU A 235 -20.61 14.18 -5.13
C LEU A 235 -20.44 14.28 -6.66
N GLU A 236 -19.42 13.64 -7.25
CA GLU A 236 -19.20 13.60 -8.71
C GLU A 236 -20.42 13.07 -9.49
N GLN A 237 -21.14 12.11 -8.91
CA GLN A 237 -22.31 11.50 -9.53
C GLN A 237 -23.57 12.36 -9.43
N ILE A 238 -23.63 13.25 -8.44
CA ILE A 238 -24.80 14.10 -8.16
C ILE A 238 -24.67 15.46 -8.82
N VAL A 239 -23.46 16.04 -8.78
CA VAL A 239 -23.15 17.37 -9.30
C VAL A 239 -23.14 17.33 -10.83
N ASP A 240 -23.73 18.35 -11.45
CA ASP A 240 -23.73 18.50 -12.90
C ASP A 240 -22.28 18.52 -13.44
N ASP A 241 -22.08 17.79 -14.54
CA ASP A 241 -20.83 17.66 -15.27
C ASP A 241 -20.27 19.03 -15.68
N SER A 242 -21.15 19.96 -16.05
CA SER A 242 -20.78 21.30 -16.53
C SER A 242 -20.07 22.16 -15.48
N VAL A 243 -20.28 21.87 -14.19
CA VAL A 243 -19.69 22.60 -13.06
C VAL A 243 -18.71 21.74 -12.25
N TRP A 244 -18.55 20.47 -12.61
CA TRP A 244 -17.62 19.58 -11.92
C TRP A 244 -16.16 19.93 -12.30
N PRO A 245 -15.28 20.17 -11.33
CA PRO A 245 -13.99 20.82 -11.60
C PRO A 245 -12.88 19.87 -12.04
N LEU A 246 -13.09 18.55 -11.94
CA LEU A 246 -12.06 17.54 -12.21
C LEU A 246 -12.47 16.67 -13.41
N PRO A 247 -11.52 16.26 -14.27
CA PRO A 247 -11.81 15.28 -15.31
C PRO A 247 -12.32 13.98 -14.71
N LYS A 248 -13.42 13.45 -15.25
CA LYS A 248 -14.00 12.18 -14.80
C LYS A 248 -13.15 11.00 -15.28
N PHE A 249 -13.25 9.86 -14.61
CA PHE A 249 -12.49 8.66 -15.02
C PHE A 249 -12.70 8.26 -16.49
N ARG A 250 -13.92 8.43 -17.02
CA ARG A 250 -14.20 8.15 -18.44
C ARG A 250 -13.37 9.02 -19.38
N GLU A 251 -13.09 10.25 -18.97
CA GLU A 251 -12.36 11.25 -19.74
C GLU A 251 -10.87 10.93 -19.73
N LEU A 252 -10.34 10.66 -18.53
CA LEU A 252 -8.95 10.26 -18.33
C LEU A 252 -8.58 8.94 -19.06
N LEU A 253 -9.54 8.01 -19.19
CA LEU A 253 -9.27 6.68 -19.75
C LEU A 253 -9.57 6.56 -21.25
N PHE A 254 -10.55 7.31 -21.77
CA PHE A 254 -11.07 7.05 -23.12
C PHE A 254 -11.11 8.28 -24.03
N MET A 255 -11.05 9.51 -23.50
CA MET A 255 -11.00 10.69 -24.36
C MET A 255 -9.55 10.98 -24.75
N LYS A 256 -9.32 11.15 -26.05
CA LYS A 256 -8.03 11.53 -26.64
C LYS A 256 -8.02 13.03 -26.95
#